data_AF-A0A5C8S3A9-F1
#
_entry.id   AF-A0A5C8S3A9-F1
#
_cell.length_a   1.000
_cell.length_b   1.000
_cell.length_c   1.000
_cell.angle_alpha   90.00
_cell.angle_beta   90.00
_cell.angle_gamma   90.00
#
_symmetry.space_group_name_H-M   'P 1'
#
loop_
_entity.id
_entity.type
_entity.pdbx_description
1 polymer ?
#
loop_
_entity_poly.entity_id
_entity_poly.type
_entity_poly.pdbx_seq_one_letter_code
_entity_poly.pdbx_strand_id
1 'polypeptide(L)'
;MSVILPLLFLLTACSGTAVVLVRDPVRQVFAIAANGIVLTILFAALQAPDVALSELAVGSAAVPLLFLVALMAVRNQPPEEES
;
A
#
# COMPACT_ATOMS: atom_id res chain seq x y z
N MET A 1 26.74 10.05 10.88
CA MET A 1 25.32 9.65 10.95
C MET A 1 24.96 8.97 9.64
N SER A 2 24.32 7.81 9.68
CA SER A 2 24.10 6.98 8.48
C SER A 2 23.10 7.62 7.52
N VAL A 3 23.49 7.84 6.26
CA VAL A 3 22.66 8.50 5.22
C VAL A 3 21.47 7.65 4.77
N ILE A 4 21.47 6.36 5.13
CA ILE A 4 20.47 5.37 4.72
C ILE A 4 19.08 5.71 5.27
N LEU A 5 18.97 6.06 6.55
CA LEU A 5 17.68 6.30 7.19
C LEU A 5 16.92 7.50 6.62
N PRO A 6 17.53 8.70 6.46
CA PRO A 6 16.83 9.82 5.81
C PRO A 6 16.46 9.52 4.37
N LEU A 7 17.25 8.72 3.64
CA LEU A 7 16.91 8.28 2.29
C LEU A 7 15.67 7.37 2.28
N LEU A 8 15.57 6.43 3.22
CA LEU A 8 14.39 5.57 3.36
C LEU A 8 13.15 6.38 3.73
N PHE A 9 13.25 7.34 4.64
CA PHE A 9 12.14 8.24 4.95
C PHE A 9 11.69 9.05 3.73
N LEU A 10 12.64 9.59 2.94
CA LEU A 10 12.33 10.30 1.71
C LEU A 10 11.66 9.36 0.69
N LEU A 11 12.15 8.13 0.54
CA LEU A 11 11.56 7.13 -0.34
C LEU A 11 10.13 6.80 0.08
N THR A 12 9.88 6.59 1.37
CA THR A 12 8.53 6.37 1.93
C THR A 12 7.60 7.55 1.69
N ALA A 13 8.08 8.78 1.89
CA ALA A 13 7.29 9.99 1.62
C ALA A 13 6.92 10.09 0.13
N CYS A 14 7.88 9.81 -0.76
CA CYS A 14 7.66 9.79 -2.20
C CYS A 14 6.69 8.68 -2.63
N SER A 15 6.85 7.45 -2.14
CA SER A 15 5.96 6.33 -2.49
C SER A 15 4.54 6.55 -1.97
N GLY A 16 4.39 7.02 -0.73
CA GLY A 16 3.09 7.37 -0.16
C GLY A 16 2.40 8.50 -0.93
N THR A 17 3.16 9.52 -1.33
CA THR A 17 2.63 10.59 -2.19
C THR A 17 2.19 10.05 -3.56
N ALA A 18 2.98 9.16 -4.16
CA ALA A 18 2.63 8.54 -5.43
C ALA A 18 1.31 7.77 -5.34
N VAL A 19 1.05 7.04 -4.24
CA VAL A 19 -0.24 6.37 -3.99
C VAL A 19 -1.42 7.34 -4.05
N VAL A 20 -1.30 8.51 -3.44
CA VAL A 20 -2.37 9.53 -3.42
C VAL A 20 -2.60 10.14 -4.81
N LEU A 21 -1.55 10.24 -5.62
CA LEU A 21 -1.63 10.80 -6.97
C LEU A 21 -2.25 9.84 -8.01
N VAL A 22 -2.34 8.54 -7.70
CA VAL A 22 -2.97 7.56 -8.59
C VAL A 22 -4.50 7.66 -8.47
N ARG A 23 -5.15 8.11 -9.56
CA ARG A 23 -6.61 8.36 -9.63
C ARG A 23 -7.44 7.15 -10.05
N ASP A 24 -6.80 6.15 -10.65
CA ASP A 24 -7.45 4.90 -11.05
C ASP A 24 -7.39 3.94 -9.85
N PRO A 25 -8.53 3.55 -9.25
CA PRO A 25 -8.55 2.73 -8.05
C PRO A 25 -7.83 1.39 -8.22
N VAL A 26 -7.92 0.77 -9.40
CA VAL A 26 -7.26 -0.51 -9.68
C VAL A 26 -5.75 -0.33 -9.70
N ARG A 27 -5.26 0.76 -10.32
CA ARG A 27 -3.83 1.10 -10.30
C ARG A 27 -3.35 1.51 -8.90
N GLN A 28 -4.22 2.15 -8.12
CA GLN A 28 -3.90 2.61 -6.77
C GLN A 28 -3.60 1.44 -5.84
N VAL A 29 -4.29 0.30 -6.01
CA VAL A 29 -3.99 -0.96 -5.30
C VAL A 29 -2.52 -1.36 -5.46
N PHE A 30 -2.00 -1.36 -6.69
CA PHE A 30 -0.61 -1.75 -6.94
C PHE A 30 0.38 -0.74 -6.37
N ALA A 31 0.03 0.55 -6.37
CA ALA A 31 0.82 1.58 -5.70
C ALA A 31 0.87 1.37 -4.18
N ILE A 32 -0.26 0.99 -3.55
CA ILE A 32 -0.32 0.63 -2.13
C ILE A 32 0.59 -0.56 -1.83
N ALA A 33 0.52 -1.61 -2.65
CA ALA A 33 1.37 -2.80 -2.49
C ALA A 33 2.86 -2.44 -2.54
N ALA A 34 3.27 -1.63 -3.52
CA ALA A 34 4.64 -1.14 -3.64
C ALA A 34 5.07 -0.29 -2.44
N ASN A 35 4.18 0.56 -1.93
CA ASN A 35 4.43 1.34 -0.72
C ASN A 35 4.61 0.44 0.53
N GLY A 36 3.83 -0.65 0.65
CA GLY A 36 4.00 -1.64 1.73
C GLY A 36 5.38 -2.31 1.72
N ILE A 37 5.95 -2.57 0.53
CA ILE A 37 7.33 -3.08 0.40
C ILE A 37 8.35 -2.04 0.87
N VAL A 38 8.16 -0.76 0.50
CA VAL A 38 9.03 0.33 0.97
C VAL A 38 8.99 0.46 2.50
N LEU A 39 7.79 0.38 3.10
CA LEU A 39 7.61 0.40 4.56
C LEU A 39 8.24 -0.82 5.24
N THR A 40 8.13 -2.00 4.64
CA THR A 40 8.80 -3.23 5.12
C THR A 40 10.31 -3.01 5.25
N ILE A 41 10.94 -2.42 4.22
CA ILE A 41 12.37 -2.10 4.22
C ILE A 41 12.71 -1.07 5.30
N LEU A 42 11.87 -0.04 5.46
CA LEU A 42 12.05 0.97 6.50
C LEU A 42 11.98 0.35 7.91
N PHE A 43 11.00 -0.52 8.18
CA PHE A 43 10.87 -1.18 9.49
C PHE A 43 12.04 -2.13 9.78
N ALA A 44 12.53 -2.85 8.77
CA ALA A 44 13.75 -3.65 8.90
C ALA A 44 14.96 -2.76 9.26
N ALA A 45 15.11 -1.59 8.61
CA ALA A 45 16.17 -0.63 8.92
C ALA A 45 16.04 -0.01 10.31
N LEU A 46 14.80 0.16 10.79
CA LEU A 46 14.47 0.64 12.15
C LEU A 46 14.58 -0.44 13.24
N GLN A 47 15.06 -1.65 12.91
CA GLN A 47 15.18 -2.76 13.85
C GLN A 47 13.83 -3.24 14.41
N ALA A 48 12.76 -3.15 13.63
CA ALA A 48 11.42 -3.64 13.96
C ALA A 48 11.06 -4.86 13.09
N PRO A 49 11.69 -6.04 13.30
CA PRO A 49 11.56 -7.19 12.40
C PRO A 49 10.15 -7.79 12.37
N ASP A 50 9.48 -7.90 13.52
CA ASP A 50 8.13 -8.47 13.58
C ASP A 50 7.11 -7.58 12.86
N VAL A 51 7.30 -6.26 12.98
CA VAL A 51 6.48 -5.26 12.28
C VAL A 51 6.77 -5.30 10.78
N ALA A 52 8.03 -5.46 10.37
CA ALA A 52 8.39 -5.60 8.96
C ALA A 52 7.76 -6.84 8.31
N LEU A 53 7.82 -8.00 8.98
CA LEU A 53 7.18 -9.23 8.49
C LEU A 53 5.66 -9.08 8.39
N SER A 54 5.04 -8.44 9.39
CA SER A 54 3.60 -8.16 9.39
C SER A 54 3.21 -7.21 8.26
N GLU A 55 3.99 -6.15 8.04
CA GLU A 55 3.77 -5.18 6.96
C GLU A 55 3.94 -5.82 5.58
N LEU A 56 4.93 -6.70 5.43
CA LEU A 56 5.13 -7.46 4.20
C LEU A 56 3.90 -8.33 3.89
N ALA A 57 3.35 -9.03 4.89
CA ALA A 57 2.17 -9.84 4.69
C ALA A 57 0.89 -9.00 4.45
N VAL A 58 0.69 -7.98 5.28
CA VAL A 58 -0.58 -7.23 5.34
C VAL A 58 -0.60 -6.07 4.34
N GLY A 59 0.39 -5.17 4.42
CA GLY A 59 0.45 -3.96 3.59
C GLY A 59 0.77 -4.25 2.12
N SER A 60 1.62 -5.26 1.85
CA SER A 60 2.00 -5.57 0.45
C SER A 60 1.10 -6.57 -0.26
N ALA A 61 0.36 -7.41 0.47
CA ALA A 61 -0.46 -8.46 -0.11
C ALA A 61 -1.92 -8.46 0.37
N ALA A 62 -2.18 -8.60 1.68
CA ALA A 62 -3.54 -8.76 2.18
C ALA A 62 -4.44 -7.55 1.85
N VAL A 63 -4.00 -6.33 2.17
CA VAL A 63 -4.75 -5.09 1.90
C VAL A 63 -4.97 -4.90 0.39
N PRO A 64 -3.95 -5.03 -0.48
CA PRO A 64 -4.15 -4.98 -1.93
C PRO A 64 -5.19 -5.97 -2.45
N LEU A 65 -5.15 -7.24 -2.01
CA LEU A 65 -6.11 -8.26 -2.43
C LEU A 65 -7.53 -7.92 -1.98
N LEU A 66 -7.69 -7.46 -0.72
CA LEU A 66 -8.99 -7.00 -0.21
C LEU A 66 -9.55 -5.85 -1.05
N PHE A 67 -8.72 -4.88 -1.43
CA PHE A 67 -9.16 -3.79 -2.31
C PHE A 67 -9.56 -4.28 -3.70
N LEU A 68 -8.85 -5.22 -4.32
CA LEU A 68 -9.27 -5.78 -5.61
C LEU A 68 -10.62 -6.48 -5.52
N VAL A 69 -10.86 -7.25 -4.45
CA VAL A 69 -12.14 -7.90 -4.21
C VAL A 69 -13.25 -6.87 -4.01
N ALA A 70 -13.00 -5.82 -3.20
CA ALA A 70 -13.95 -4.74 -2.98
C ALA A 70 -14.29 -3.99 -4.28
N LEU A 71 -13.28 -3.67 -5.10
CA LEU A 71 -13.47 -3.00 -6.39
C LEU A 71 -14.28 -3.88 -7.36
N MET A 72 -14.07 -5.19 -7.35
CA MET A 72 -14.87 -6.13 -8.15
C MET A 72 -16.32 -6.17 -7.67
N ALA A 73 -16.54 -6.20 -6.36
CA ALA A 73 -17.88 -6.21 -5.77
C ALA A 73 -18.66 -4.94 -6.13
N VAL A 74 -18.05 -3.76 -6.00
CA VAL A 74 -18.67 -2.48 -6.35
C VAL A 74 -18.99 -2.38 -7.84
N ARG A 75 -18.09 -2.87 -8.72
CA ARG A 75 -18.33 -2.86 -10.17
C ARG A 75 -19.51 -3.74 -10.60
N ASN A 76 -19.84 -4.76 -9.81
CA ASN A 76 -20.89 -5.73 -10.11
C ASN A 76 -22.23 -5.43 -9.41
N GLN A 77 -22.37 -4.30 -8.71
CA GLN A 77 -23.66 -3.94 -8.11
C GLN A 77 -24.66 -3.52 -9.20
N PRO A 78 -25.83 -4.19 -9.31
CA PRO A 78 -26.88 -3.75 -10.22
C PRO A 78 -27.39 -2.36 -9.78
N PRO A 79 -27.78 -1.49 -10.73
CA PRO A 79 -28.34 -0.19 -10.38
C PRO A 79 -29.55 -0.41 -9.46
N GLU A 80 -29.56 0.27 -8.31
CA GLU A 80 -30.70 0.25 -7.40
C GLU A 80 -31.93 0.73 -8.19
N GLU A 81 -32.93 -0.15 -8.36
CA GLU A 81 -34.23 0.25 -8.90
C GLU A 81 -34.86 1.19 -7.86
N GLU A 82 -34.81 2.50 -8.12
CA GLU A 82 -35.58 3.50 -7.40
C GLU A 82 -37.06 3.08 -7.45
N SER A 83 -37.64 2.80 -6.28
CA SER A 83 -39.03 2.36 -6.09
C SER A 83 -39.94 3.51 -5.67
#